data_AF-A6ZVA4-F1
#
_entry.id   AF-A6ZVA4-F1
#
_cell.length_a   1.000
_cell.length_b   1.000
_cell.length_c   1.000
_cell.angle_alpha   90.00
_cell.angle_beta   90.00
_cell.angle_gamma   90.00
#
_symmetry.space_group_name_H-M   'P 1'
#
loop_
_entity.id
_entity.type
_entity.pdbx_description
1 polymer ?
#
loop_
_entity_poly.entity_id
_entity_poly.type
_entity_poly.pdbx_seq_one_letter_code
_entity_poly.pdbx_strand_id
1 'polypeptide(L)'
;MESIILSIAIFIGVLLGTSVGTFSGSSISAGVGTFGGSSTSVGVGTFGGSSTSVGVGTFSGSSISAGVGTFSGSSISVGVGTFSGSSISARVDTFSGSSTSPDVDAGSGSRTSPDVDAGSGSRTSAGVGTFSGSSTSPDVDAGSGSSISPDVSTGISTTMNARVAVLITAAILSVPVTAIALLEVRR
;
A
#
# COMPACT_ATOMS: atom_id res chain seq x y z
N MET A 1 -31.89 22.35 -34.11
CA MET A 1 -30.70 22.74 -33.33
C MET A 1 -31.01 22.38 -31.91
N GLU A 2 -30.81 21.09 -31.59
CA GLU A 2 -30.95 20.57 -30.24
C GLU A 2 -29.98 21.35 -29.37
N SER A 3 -30.54 22.10 -28.43
CA SER A 3 -29.81 23.02 -27.60
C SER A 3 -28.63 22.28 -27.00
N ILE A 4 -27.46 22.70 -27.44
CA ILE A 4 -26.16 22.53 -26.84
C ILE A 4 -26.33 22.84 -25.34
N ILE A 5 -26.66 21.83 -24.53
CA ILE A 5 -26.50 21.85 -23.08
C ILE A 5 -24.99 21.66 -22.85
N LEU A 6 -24.24 22.69 -23.27
CA LEU A 6 -22.84 22.95 -22.96
C LEU A 6 -22.76 23.90 -21.75
N SER A 7 -23.81 23.93 -20.94
CA SER A 7 -23.82 24.62 -19.67
C SER A 7 -23.09 23.74 -18.67
N ILE A 8 -22.11 24.33 -17.98
CA ILE A 8 -21.61 23.87 -16.69
C ILE A 8 -22.84 23.74 -15.76
N ALA A 9 -23.51 22.59 -15.79
CA ALA A 9 -24.70 22.34 -15.02
C ALA A 9 -24.26 21.82 -13.66
N ILE A 10 -24.20 22.71 -12.67
CA ILE A 10 -24.17 22.30 -11.27
C ILE A 10 -25.54 21.70 -10.98
N PHE A 11 -25.61 20.38 -10.94
CA PHE A 11 -26.82 19.67 -10.59
C PHE A 11 -26.75 19.21 -9.14
N ILE A 12 -27.73 19.63 -8.34
CA ILE A 12 -27.90 19.19 -6.95
C ILE A 12 -29.13 18.28 -6.91
N GLY A 13 -28.94 16.98 -6.70
CA GLY A 13 -30.05 16.02 -6.67
C GLY A 13 -29.71 14.61 -7.15
N VAL A 14 -30.63 14.00 -7.90
CA VAL A 14 -30.48 12.68 -8.55
C VAL A 14 -30.27 12.80 -10.07
N LEU A 15 -29.10 12.43 -10.59
CA LEU A 15 -28.82 12.39 -12.04
C LEU A 15 -28.92 10.95 -12.57
N LEU A 16 -29.59 10.77 -13.71
CA LEU A 16 -29.61 9.53 -14.52
C LEU A 16 -29.37 9.87 -16.00
N GLY A 17 -28.29 9.37 -16.61
CA GLY A 17 -28.08 9.51 -18.06
C GLY A 17 -26.64 9.76 -18.49
N THR A 18 -26.43 10.38 -19.65
CA THR A 18 -25.11 10.85 -20.07
C THR A 18 -24.88 12.29 -19.63
N SER A 19 -23.72 12.61 -19.09
CA SER A 19 -23.48 13.96 -18.60
C SER A 19 -22.05 14.45 -18.78
N VAL A 20 -21.92 15.76 -18.96
CA VAL A 20 -20.65 16.48 -18.82
C VAL A 20 -20.86 17.62 -17.83
N GLY A 21 -20.07 17.69 -16.75
CA GLY A 21 -20.20 18.78 -15.78
C GLY A 21 -19.89 18.40 -14.33
N THR A 22 -20.48 19.16 -13.40
CA THR A 22 -20.27 19.02 -11.95
C THR A 22 -21.57 18.62 -11.27
N PHE A 23 -21.55 17.52 -10.53
CA PHE A 23 -22.73 16.92 -9.92
C PHE A 23 -22.51 16.82 -8.41
N SER A 24 -23.50 17.20 -7.62
CA SER A 24 -23.51 17.02 -6.17
C SER A 24 -24.79 16.28 -5.76
N GLY A 25 -24.65 15.16 -5.06
CA GLY A 25 -25.77 14.32 -4.64
C GLY A 25 -25.61 12.86 -5.06
N SER A 26 -26.70 12.26 -5.55
CA SER A 26 -26.71 10.88 -6.04
C SER A 26 -26.68 10.87 -7.56
N SER A 27 -25.82 10.07 -8.18
CA SER A 27 -25.70 10.05 -9.64
C SER A 27 -25.46 8.65 -10.20
N ILE A 28 -26.13 8.33 -11.31
CA ILE A 28 -25.79 7.22 -12.18
C ILE A 28 -25.58 7.81 -13.57
N SER A 29 -24.32 7.88 -14.02
CA SER A 29 -24.01 8.61 -15.26
C SER A 29 -22.90 7.99 -16.10
N ALA A 30 -22.98 8.16 -17.42
CA ALA A 30 -21.85 7.98 -18.31
C ALA A 30 -21.35 9.33 -18.82
N GLY A 31 -20.05 9.60 -18.74
CA GLY A 31 -19.48 10.81 -19.33
C GLY A 31 -18.29 11.37 -18.57
N VAL A 32 -18.16 12.70 -18.58
CA VAL A 32 -16.96 13.40 -18.10
C VAL A 32 -17.32 14.43 -17.05
N GLY A 33 -16.78 14.34 -15.84
CA GLY A 33 -17.19 15.31 -14.83
C GLY A 33 -16.58 15.20 -13.45
N THR A 34 -17.08 16.06 -12.57
CA THR A 34 -16.80 16.05 -11.15
C THR A 34 -18.05 15.61 -10.41
N PHE A 35 -17.97 14.59 -9.58
CA PHE A 35 -19.10 13.99 -8.88
C PHE A 35 -18.84 14.01 -7.38
N GLY A 36 -19.64 14.75 -6.63
CA GLY A 36 -19.64 14.77 -5.17
C GLY A 36 -20.85 14.02 -4.61
N GLY A 37 -20.63 13.18 -3.60
CA GLY A 37 -21.69 12.41 -2.93
C GLY A 37 -21.61 10.92 -3.24
N SER A 38 -22.73 10.34 -3.67
CA SER A 38 -22.82 8.91 -4.05
C SER A 38 -22.93 8.78 -5.56
N SER A 39 -22.00 8.08 -6.20
CA SER A 39 -21.95 7.99 -7.66
C SER A 39 -21.72 6.57 -8.17
N THR A 40 -22.39 6.23 -9.27
CA THR A 40 -22.08 5.09 -10.13
C THR A 40 -21.82 5.60 -11.53
N SER A 41 -20.63 5.38 -12.08
CA SER A 41 -20.24 6.05 -13.32
C SER A 41 -19.43 5.21 -14.29
N VAL A 42 -19.53 5.57 -15.57
CA VAL A 42 -18.60 5.11 -16.61
C VAL A 42 -18.02 6.34 -17.31
N GLY A 43 -16.69 6.47 -17.35
CA GLY A 43 -16.04 7.54 -18.09
C GLY A 43 -14.85 8.16 -17.37
N VAL A 44 -14.72 9.48 -17.46
CA VAL A 44 -13.53 10.20 -16.97
C VAL A 44 -13.92 11.23 -15.93
N GLY A 45 -13.28 11.25 -14.75
CA GLY A 45 -13.67 12.26 -13.78
C GLY A 45 -13.00 12.29 -12.43
N THR A 46 -13.48 13.23 -11.64
CA THR A 46 -13.14 13.47 -10.24
C THR A 46 -14.32 12.99 -9.40
N PHE A 47 -14.08 12.09 -8.45
CA PHE A 47 -15.14 11.50 -7.61
C PHE A 47 -14.82 11.75 -6.14
N GLY A 48 -15.74 12.42 -5.44
CA GLY A 48 -15.65 12.69 -4.01
C GLY A 48 -16.81 12.03 -3.25
N GLY A 49 -16.52 11.30 -2.19
CA GLY A 49 -17.51 10.61 -1.37
C GLY A 49 -17.48 9.10 -1.58
N SER A 50 -18.63 8.50 -1.91
CA SER A 50 -18.77 7.08 -2.22
C SER A 50 -18.95 6.88 -3.72
N SER A 51 -18.09 6.09 -4.35
CA SER A 51 -18.09 5.93 -5.80
C SER A 51 -17.93 4.48 -6.24
N THR A 52 -18.63 4.13 -7.31
CA THR A 52 -18.40 2.91 -8.09
C THR A 52 -18.20 3.31 -9.54
N SER A 53 -17.06 3.03 -10.14
CA SER A 53 -16.71 3.61 -11.43
C SER A 53 -15.96 2.66 -12.35
N VAL A 54 -16.16 2.85 -13.66
CA VAL A 54 -15.31 2.26 -14.70
C VAL A 54 -14.72 3.37 -15.55
N GLY A 55 -13.39 3.43 -15.67
CA GLY A 55 -12.71 4.38 -16.55
C GLY A 55 -11.48 5.03 -15.92
N VAL A 56 -11.34 6.34 -16.10
CA VAL A 56 -10.13 7.08 -15.68
C VAL A 56 -10.49 8.19 -14.70
N GLY A 57 -9.81 8.28 -13.56
CA GLY A 57 -10.18 9.35 -12.64
C GLY A 57 -9.35 9.51 -11.39
N THR A 58 -9.79 10.47 -10.59
CA THR A 58 -9.26 10.72 -9.24
C THR A 58 -10.38 10.53 -8.24
N PHE A 59 -10.15 9.73 -7.21
CA PHE A 59 -11.15 9.25 -6.27
C PHE A 59 -10.75 9.67 -4.86
N SER A 60 -11.66 10.32 -4.13
CA SER A 60 -11.45 10.79 -2.76
C SER A 60 -12.58 10.31 -1.88
N GLY A 61 -12.28 9.49 -0.87
CA GLY A 61 -13.26 8.85 0.01
C GLY A 61 -13.26 7.33 -0.11
N SER A 62 -14.45 6.74 -0.32
CA SER A 62 -14.65 5.30 -0.51
C SER A 62 -14.91 5.01 -1.98
N SER A 63 -14.13 4.10 -2.58
CA SER A 63 -14.19 3.85 -4.02
C SER A 63 -14.07 2.37 -4.37
N ILE A 64 -14.87 1.96 -5.35
CA ILE A 64 -14.71 0.70 -6.08
C ILE A 64 -14.51 1.07 -7.54
N SER A 65 -13.37 0.75 -8.13
CA SER A 65 -13.05 1.22 -9.48
C SER A 65 -12.41 0.15 -10.37
N ALA A 66 -12.71 0.20 -11.65
CA ALA A 66 -11.99 -0.53 -12.68
C ALA A 66 -11.41 0.46 -13.71
N GLY A 67 -10.09 0.45 -13.88
CA GLY A 67 -9.40 1.30 -14.86
C GLY A 67 -8.15 1.98 -14.31
N VAL A 68 -7.97 3.27 -14.61
CA VAL A 68 -6.75 4.01 -14.26
C VAL A 68 -7.07 5.17 -13.34
N GLY A 69 -6.35 5.32 -12.22
CA GLY A 69 -6.65 6.47 -11.37
C GLY A 69 -5.75 6.74 -10.19
N THR A 70 -6.08 7.83 -9.51
CA THR A 70 -5.49 8.18 -8.22
C THR A 70 -6.57 8.05 -7.14
N PHE A 71 -6.23 7.45 -6.01
CA PHE A 71 -7.17 7.07 -4.97
C PHE A 71 -6.68 7.58 -3.63
N SER A 72 -7.54 8.31 -2.92
CA SER A 72 -7.25 8.84 -1.59
C SER A 72 -8.36 8.40 -0.64
N GLY A 73 -8.03 7.57 0.35
CA GLY A 73 -8.99 7.00 1.31
C GLY A 73 -9.04 5.48 1.28
N SER A 74 -10.25 4.91 1.21
CA SER A 74 -10.49 3.46 1.14
C SER A 74 -10.87 3.06 -0.28
N SER A 75 -10.18 2.07 -0.83
CA SER A 75 -10.31 1.75 -2.25
C SER A 75 -10.22 0.25 -2.52
N ILE A 76 -11.07 -0.21 -3.44
CA ILE A 76 -10.95 -1.50 -4.10
C ILE A 76 -10.81 -1.20 -5.59
N SER A 77 -9.70 -1.59 -6.20
CA SER A 77 -9.41 -1.25 -7.59
C SER A 77 -8.95 -2.46 -8.40
N VAL A 78 -9.31 -2.46 -9.69
CA VAL A 78 -8.72 -3.36 -10.68
C VAL A 78 -8.16 -2.50 -11.81
N GLY A 79 -6.84 -2.50 -11.99
CA GLY A 79 -6.21 -1.70 -13.04
C GLY A 79 -4.89 -1.07 -12.59
N VAL A 80 -4.67 0.19 -12.95
CA VAL A 80 -3.41 0.88 -12.66
C VAL A 80 -3.70 2.11 -11.83
N GLY A 81 -3.08 2.24 -10.66
CA GLY A 81 -3.33 3.41 -9.84
C GLY A 81 -2.26 3.81 -8.85
N THR A 82 -2.48 5.00 -8.32
CA THR A 82 -1.76 5.50 -7.15
C THR A 82 -2.71 5.59 -5.97
N PHE A 83 -2.34 4.99 -4.84
CA PHE A 83 -3.20 4.85 -3.68
C PHE A 83 -2.59 5.55 -2.47
N SER A 84 -3.39 6.34 -1.78
CA SER A 84 -3.04 6.96 -0.50
C SER A 84 -4.10 6.58 0.53
N GLY A 85 -3.76 5.74 1.50
CA GLY A 85 -4.70 5.20 2.48
C GLY A 85 -4.74 3.68 2.50
N SER A 86 -5.95 3.12 2.55
CA SER A 86 -6.18 1.67 2.55
C SER A 86 -6.65 1.21 1.18
N SER A 87 -5.90 0.31 0.55
CA SER A 87 -6.22 -0.20 -0.78
C SER A 87 -6.19 -1.72 -0.84
N ILE A 88 -7.17 -2.26 -1.57
CA ILE A 88 -7.09 -3.58 -2.17
C ILE A 88 -7.02 -3.32 -3.66
N SER A 89 -5.92 -3.71 -4.29
CA SER A 89 -5.78 -3.54 -5.73
C SER A 89 -5.37 -4.83 -6.39
N ALA A 90 -5.70 -4.96 -7.67
CA ALA A 90 -5.20 -6.03 -8.52
C ALA A 90 -4.55 -5.39 -9.74
N ARG A 91 -3.22 -5.57 -9.85
CA ARG A 91 -2.27 -5.26 -10.95
C ARG A 91 -1.09 -4.36 -10.52
N VAL A 92 -0.92 -3.19 -11.15
CA VAL A 92 0.35 -2.45 -11.13
C VAL A 92 0.13 -1.13 -10.43
N ASP A 93 0.58 -1.03 -9.19
CA ASP A 93 0.16 0.06 -8.33
C ASP A 93 1.30 0.68 -7.54
N THR A 94 1.17 1.97 -7.26
CA THR A 94 1.99 2.67 -6.28
C THR A 94 1.13 3.01 -5.10
N PHE A 95 1.57 2.72 -3.88
CA PHE A 95 0.76 3.04 -2.70
C PHE A 95 1.56 3.72 -1.58
N SER A 96 0.84 4.50 -0.76
CA SER A 96 1.27 5.01 0.53
C SER A 96 0.21 4.68 1.58
N GLY A 97 0.55 3.87 2.59
CA GLY A 97 -0.40 3.45 3.63
C GLY A 97 -0.46 1.94 3.85
N SER A 98 -1.64 1.34 3.69
CA SER A 98 -1.85 -0.10 3.85
C SER A 98 -2.39 -0.68 2.55
N SER A 99 -1.70 -1.67 1.98
CA SER A 99 -2.14 -2.35 0.76
C SER A 99 -2.24 -3.86 0.92
N THR A 100 -3.14 -4.45 0.13
CA THR A 100 -3.13 -5.87 -0.21
C THR A 100 -3.27 -5.98 -1.72
N SER A 101 -2.28 -6.58 -2.38
CA SER A 101 -2.25 -6.73 -3.83
C SER A 101 -1.75 -8.12 -4.20
N PRO A 102 -2.36 -8.80 -5.19
CA PRO A 102 -1.85 -10.06 -5.70
C PRO A 102 -0.68 -9.89 -6.68
N ASP A 103 -0.40 -8.66 -7.15
CA ASP A 103 0.47 -8.40 -8.31
C ASP A 103 1.65 -7.44 -7.94
N VAL A 104 2.09 -6.58 -8.87
CA VAL A 104 3.32 -5.78 -8.79
C VAL A 104 3.08 -4.43 -8.10
N ASP A 105 3.58 -4.26 -6.87
CA ASP A 105 3.38 -3.03 -6.09
C ASP A 105 4.69 -2.28 -5.74
N ALA A 106 4.64 -0.95 -5.84
CA ALA A 106 5.69 -0.05 -5.36
C ALA A 106 5.19 0.91 -4.26
N GLY A 107 6.08 1.42 -3.38
CA GLY A 107 5.74 2.52 -2.45
C GLY A 107 6.12 2.34 -0.96
N SER A 108 5.29 2.81 -0.03
CA SER A 108 5.62 2.84 1.41
C SER A 108 4.46 2.50 2.33
N GLY A 109 4.71 1.67 3.37
CA GLY A 109 3.75 1.38 4.44
C GLY A 109 3.63 -0.11 4.76
N SER A 110 2.41 -0.58 5.10
CA SER A 110 2.13 -1.97 5.44
C SER A 110 1.59 -2.75 4.25
N ARG A 111 2.18 -3.92 3.95
CA ARG A 111 1.91 -4.70 2.72
C ARG A 111 1.63 -6.16 2.99
N THR A 112 0.71 -6.70 2.20
CA THR A 112 0.63 -8.14 1.95
C THR A 112 0.58 -8.37 0.43
N SER A 113 1.63 -8.97 -0.14
CA SER A 113 1.72 -9.22 -1.59
C SER A 113 2.42 -10.56 -1.90
N PRO A 114 1.87 -11.42 -2.78
CA PRO A 114 2.49 -12.70 -3.12
C PRO A 114 3.56 -12.59 -4.22
N ASP A 115 3.60 -11.51 -5.01
CA ASP A 115 4.45 -11.39 -6.20
C ASP A 115 5.64 -10.42 -6.03
N VAL A 116 5.80 -9.44 -6.95
CA VAL A 116 7.01 -8.62 -7.08
C VAL A 116 6.78 -7.22 -6.50
N ASP A 117 7.47 -6.86 -5.42
CA ASP A 117 7.35 -5.53 -4.84
C ASP A 117 8.66 -4.76 -4.67
N ALA A 118 8.54 -3.43 -4.64
CA ALA A 118 9.62 -2.55 -4.18
C ALA A 118 9.09 -1.50 -3.19
N GLY A 119 9.78 -1.28 -2.06
CA GLY A 119 9.33 -0.23 -1.15
C GLY A 119 9.93 -0.19 0.24
N SER A 120 9.23 0.50 1.13
CA SER A 120 9.63 0.64 2.54
C SER A 120 8.49 0.44 3.52
N GLY A 121 8.79 0.09 4.78
CA GLY A 121 7.80 -0.05 5.86
C GLY A 121 7.74 -1.44 6.47
N SER A 122 6.55 -2.06 6.50
CA SER A 122 6.34 -3.44 6.93
C SER A 122 5.73 -4.29 5.82
N ARG A 123 6.29 -5.48 5.54
CA ARG A 123 5.82 -6.36 4.47
C ARG A 123 5.68 -7.81 4.93
N THR A 124 4.59 -8.43 4.52
CA THR A 124 4.47 -9.89 4.44
C THR A 124 4.36 -10.26 2.97
N SER A 125 5.33 -11.01 2.43
CA SER A 125 5.35 -11.36 1.01
C SER A 125 5.67 -12.83 0.77
N ALA A 126 5.33 -13.34 -0.41
CA ALA A 126 5.70 -14.68 -0.89
C ALA A 126 6.39 -14.64 -2.26
N GLY A 127 7.01 -13.51 -2.58
CA GLY A 127 7.63 -13.27 -3.88
C GLY A 127 8.87 -12.38 -3.76
N VAL A 128 9.40 -11.95 -4.91
CA VAL A 128 10.74 -11.35 -5.03
C VAL A 128 10.67 -9.84 -4.98
N GLY A 129 11.50 -9.18 -4.16
CA GLY A 129 11.46 -7.72 -4.12
C GLY A 129 12.67 -7.01 -3.53
N THR A 130 12.62 -5.68 -3.61
CA THR A 130 13.57 -4.80 -2.92
C THR A 130 12.88 -4.05 -1.79
N PHE A 131 13.31 -4.24 -0.53
CA PHE A 131 12.59 -3.71 0.62
C PHE A 131 13.46 -3.03 1.66
N SER A 132 13.03 -1.87 2.15
CA SER A 132 13.65 -1.17 3.28
C SER A 132 12.70 -1.11 4.48
N GLY A 133 12.93 -1.94 5.50
CA GLY A 133 12.08 -1.99 6.69
C GLY A 133 12.00 -3.39 7.31
N SER A 134 10.83 -3.73 7.83
CA SER A 134 10.54 -5.04 8.43
C SER A 134 9.86 -5.95 7.41
N SER A 135 10.44 -7.11 7.09
CA SER A 135 9.83 -8.10 6.18
C SER A 135 9.69 -9.49 6.80
N THR A 136 8.60 -10.18 6.45
CA THR A 136 8.45 -11.63 6.60
C THR A 136 8.23 -12.19 5.21
N SER A 137 9.20 -12.96 4.69
CA SER A 137 9.15 -13.50 3.33
C SER A 137 9.78 -14.90 3.27
N PRO A 138 9.14 -15.91 2.67
CA PRO A 138 9.74 -17.20 2.39
C PRO A 138 10.81 -17.14 1.28
N ASP A 139 10.83 -16.08 0.46
CA ASP A 139 11.61 -15.99 -0.79
C ASP A 139 12.69 -14.89 -0.79
N VAL A 140 13.41 -14.78 -1.92
CA VAL A 140 14.58 -13.91 -2.11
C VAL A 140 14.24 -12.42 -1.99
N ASP A 141 14.77 -11.79 -0.95
CA ASP A 141 14.64 -10.36 -0.69
C ASP A 141 16.02 -9.67 -0.66
N ALA A 142 16.14 -8.57 -1.41
CA ALA A 142 17.28 -7.66 -1.34
C ALA A 142 16.85 -6.38 -0.61
N GLY A 143 17.54 -5.98 0.46
CA GLY A 143 17.01 -4.89 1.28
C GLY A 143 17.85 -4.47 2.47
N SER A 144 17.34 -3.51 3.22
CA SER A 144 17.94 -3.02 4.46
C SER A 144 16.88 -3.08 5.56
N GLY A 145 17.19 -3.66 6.72
CA GLY A 145 16.27 -3.72 7.86
C GLY A 145 16.11 -5.10 8.51
N SER A 146 14.98 -5.33 9.17
CA SER A 146 14.73 -6.57 9.91
C SER A 146 13.98 -7.58 9.03
N SER A 147 14.57 -8.77 8.83
CA SER A 147 13.95 -9.82 8.01
C SER A 147 13.73 -11.10 8.83
N ILE A 148 12.61 -11.76 8.58
CA ILE A 148 12.33 -13.14 8.99
C ILE A 148 12.10 -13.94 7.71
N SER A 149 13.11 -14.71 7.29
CA SER A 149 13.07 -15.55 6.10
C SER A 149 13.71 -16.91 6.36
N PRO A 150 13.13 -18.02 5.85
CA PRO A 150 13.76 -19.32 5.79
C PRO A 150 14.85 -19.44 4.70
N ASP A 151 14.96 -18.48 3.76
CA ASP A 151 15.83 -18.55 2.57
C ASP A 151 16.83 -17.37 2.48
N VAL A 152 17.62 -17.30 1.40
CA VAL A 152 18.73 -16.34 1.20
C VAL A 152 18.25 -14.88 1.11
N SER A 153 18.68 -14.04 2.06
CA SER A 153 18.59 -12.57 1.96
C SER A 153 19.95 -11.96 1.62
N THR A 154 20.00 -11.07 0.63
CA THR A 154 21.24 -10.40 0.17
C THR A 154 21.36 -8.94 0.65
N GLY A 155 20.91 -8.65 1.87
CA GLY A 155 20.77 -7.30 2.41
C GLY A 155 21.58 -6.98 3.67
N ILE A 156 21.64 -5.70 4.08
CA ILE A 156 22.13 -5.31 5.41
C ILE A 156 21.01 -5.59 6.40
N SER A 157 20.94 -6.82 6.93
CA SER A 157 19.92 -7.21 7.89
C SER A 157 20.45 -7.28 9.30
N THR A 158 19.77 -6.60 10.24
CA THR A 158 19.90 -6.91 11.66
C THR A 158 19.07 -8.16 11.94
N THR A 159 19.50 -9.32 11.44
CA THR A 159 18.95 -10.61 11.86
C THR A 159 18.98 -10.60 13.39
N MET A 160 17.83 -10.74 14.04
CA MET A 160 17.74 -10.70 15.50
C MET A 160 18.50 -11.88 16.09
N ASN A 161 19.79 -11.66 16.23
CA ASN A 161 20.75 -12.51 16.88
C ASN A 161 20.61 -12.34 18.40
N ALA A 162 19.38 -12.46 18.92
CA ALA A 162 19.11 -12.48 20.35
C ALA A 162 19.94 -13.59 21.02
N ARG A 163 20.20 -14.69 20.30
CA ARG A 163 21.11 -15.75 20.74
C ARG A 163 22.58 -15.33 20.81
N VAL A 164 23.07 -14.54 19.86
CA VAL A 164 24.48 -14.07 19.83
C VAL A 164 24.70 -12.93 20.82
N ALA A 165 23.74 -12.01 20.97
CA ALA A 165 23.78 -10.98 22.00
C ALA A 165 23.78 -11.60 23.42
N VAL A 166 22.92 -12.60 23.67
CA VAL A 166 22.94 -13.37 24.92
C VAL A 166 24.26 -14.11 25.12
N LEU A 167 24.85 -14.69 24.07
CA LEU A 167 26.14 -15.39 24.16
C LEU A 167 27.30 -14.42 24.47
N ILE A 168 27.31 -13.24 23.85
CA ILE A 168 28.31 -12.19 24.09
C ILE A 168 28.14 -11.62 25.50
N THR A 169 26.92 -11.31 25.93
CA THR A 169 26.63 -10.84 27.30
C THR A 169 26.99 -11.89 28.36
N ALA A 170 26.67 -13.16 28.13
CA ALA A 170 27.06 -14.27 29.01
C ALA A 170 28.59 -14.48 29.04
N ALA A 171 29.26 -14.38 27.88
CA ALA A 171 30.72 -14.49 27.80
C ALA A 171 31.40 -13.37 28.61
N ILE A 172 30.99 -12.11 28.44
CA ILE A 172 31.57 -10.96 29.15
C ILE A 172 31.34 -11.07 30.67
N LEU A 173 30.18 -11.57 31.12
CA LEU A 173 29.89 -11.78 32.55
C LEU A 173 30.59 -13.01 33.15
N SER A 174 31.04 -13.97 32.33
CA SER A 174 31.80 -15.15 32.79
C SER A 174 33.31 -14.90 32.98
N VAL A 175 33.87 -13.87 32.32
CA VAL A 175 35.28 -13.45 32.50
C VAL A 175 35.60 -12.97 33.92
N PRO A 176 34.80 -12.10 34.58
CA PRO A 176 35.17 -11.57 35.89
C PRO A 176 35.10 -12.63 37.00
N VAL A 177 34.20 -13.61 36.91
CA VAL A 177 34.05 -14.65 37.95
C VAL A 177 35.25 -15.61 37.97
N THR A 178 35.82 -15.91 36.80
CA THR A 178 36.97 -16.82 36.69
C THR A 178 38.29 -16.13 37.07
N ALA A 179 38.43 -14.83 36.78
CA ALA A 179 39.62 -14.05 37.12
C ALA A 179 39.75 -13.77 38.64
N ILE A 180 38.63 -13.57 39.35
CA ILE A 180 38.62 -13.39 40.80
C ILE A 180 38.98 -14.70 41.51
N ALA A 181 38.45 -15.84 41.07
CA ALA A 181 38.74 -17.15 41.65
C ALA A 181 40.23 -17.56 41.51
N LEU A 182 40.90 -17.16 40.42
CA LEU A 182 42.32 -17.46 40.18
C LEU A 182 43.28 -16.55 40.96
N LEU A 183 42.81 -15.37 41.39
CA LEU A 183 43.59 -14.45 42.21
C LEU A 183 43.59 -14.85 43.70
N GLU A 184 42.51 -15.49 44.18
CA GLU A 184 42.39 -16.00 45.55
C GLU A 184 43.25 -17.25 45.83
N VAL A 185 43.59 -18.03 44.79
CA VAL A 185 44.43 -19.25 44.91
C VAL A 185 45.94 -18.94 44.90
N ARG A 186 46.35 -17.70 44.56
CA ARG A 186 47.75 -17.25 44.59
C ARG A 186 48.09 -16.31 45.75
N ARG A 187 47.39 -16.41 46.89
CA ARG A 187 47.80 -15.80 48.16
C ARG A 187 48.11 -16.90 49.17
#